data_AF-A0A4U0QE91-F1
#
_entry.id   AF-A0A4U0QE91-F1
#
_cell.length_a   1.000
_cell.length_b   1.000
_cell.length_c   1.000
_cell.angle_alpha   90.00
_cell.angle_beta   90.00
_cell.angle_gamma   90.00
#
_symmetry.space_group_name_H-M   'P 1'
#
loop_
_entity.id
_entity.type
_entity.pdbx_description
1 polymer ?
#
loop_
_entity_poly.entity_id
_entity_poly.type
_entity_poly.pdbx_seq_one_letter_code
_entity_poly.pdbx_strand_id
1 'polypeptide(L)'
;TASGMVVGSYGALLVLWLILGFGYSVAQTPAGRLLRRSAHPEDRPAIFAAQFALSHACWLICYPLAGYLGARAGMTAAFAAMAIIGLIGLALAWRLWPAGDPTDIVHEHPGLPVDHPHLREHGGIGQHHHPLVIDDLHRRWPFSI
;
A
#
# COMPACT_ATOMS: atom_id res chain seq x y z
N THR A 1 2.85 0.36 -41.14
CA THR A 1 3.12 0.81 -39.75
C THR A 1 1.88 0.56 -38.91
N ALA A 2 1.72 -0.69 -38.46
CA ALA A 2 0.49 -1.19 -37.85
C ALA A 2 0.59 -1.20 -36.32
N SER A 3 0.46 -0.04 -35.68
CA SER A 3 0.32 0.05 -34.22
C SER A 3 -0.58 1.22 -33.81
N GLY A 4 -1.77 1.31 -34.42
CA GLY A 4 -2.81 2.29 -34.09
C GLY A 4 -4.01 1.69 -33.35
N MET A 5 -3.94 0.45 -32.86
CA MET A 5 -5.11 -0.30 -32.40
C MET A 5 -5.04 -0.69 -30.93
N VAL A 6 -5.43 0.26 -30.08
CA VAL A 6 -6.27 0.02 -28.88
C VAL A 6 -7.14 1.27 -28.63
N VAL A 7 -6.68 2.42 -29.11
CA VAL A 7 -7.37 3.71 -28.96
C VAL A 7 -7.55 4.32 -30.35
N GLY A 8 -8.64 3.95 -31.03
CA GLY A 8 -8.87 4.32 -32.44
C GLY A 8 -9.15 5.80 -32.68
N SER A 9 -9.18 6.62 -31.62
CA SER A 9 -9.41 8.07 -31.72
C SER A 9 -8.63 8.82 -30.63
N TYR A 10 -8.22 10.05 -30.95
CA TYR A 10 -7.58 10.95 -29.98
C TYR A 10 -8.44 11.15 -28.72
N GLY A 11 -9.77 11.22 -28.87
CA GLY A 11 -10.69 11.37 -27.74
C GLY A 11 -10.62 10.19 -26.75
N ALA A 12 -10.56 8.95 -27.24
CA ALA A 12 -10.42 7.78 -26.38
C ALA A 12 -9.07 7.77 -25.64
N LEU A 13 -8.02 8.38 -26.22
CA LEU A 13 -6.70 8.49 -25.58
C LEU A 13 -6.76 9.44 -24.39
N LEU A 14 -7.43 10.57 -24.55
CA LEU A 14 -7.64 11.54 -23.49
C LEU A 14 -8.45 10.95 -22.33
N VAL A 15 -9.50 10.19 -22.62
CA VAL A 15 -10.29 9.49 -21.59
C VAL A 15 -9.43 8.48 -20.84
N LEU A 16 -8.64 7.66 -21.56
CA LEU A 16 -7.72 6.71 -20.94
C LEU A 16 -6.69 7.42 -20.04
N TRP A 17 -6.09 8.50 -20.53
CA TRP A 17 -5.16 9.32 -19.75
C TRP A 17 -5.79 9.89 -18.49
N LEU A 18 -7.03 10.39 -18.58
CA LEU A 18 -7.75 10.92 -17.43
C LEU A 18 -8.01 9.83 -16.38
N ILE A 19 -8.43 8.64 -16.80
CA ILE A 19 -8.66 7.50 -15.90
C ILE A 19 -7.36 7.08 -15.21
N LEU A 20 -6.26 6.96 -15.97
CA LEU A 20 -4.95 6.60 -15.41
C LEU A 20 -4.43 7.67 -14.44
N GLY A 21 -4.55 8.95 -14.80
CA GLY A 21 -4.15 10.07 -13.94
C GLY A 21 -4.98 10.17 -12.66
N PHE A 22 -6.29 9.92 -12.76
CA PHE A 22 -7.19 9.84 -11.61
C PHE A 22 -6.79 8.69 -10.68
N GLY A 23 -6.62 7.48 -11.21
CA GLY A 23 -6.18 6.32 -10.42
C GLY A 23 -4.83 6.54 -9.74
N TYR A 24 -3.86 7.11 -10.46
CA TYR A 24 -2.55 7.46 -9.91
C TYR A 24 -2.64 8.49 -8.77
N SER A 25 -3.51 9.49 -8.91
CA SER A 25 -3.75 10.51 -7.87
C SER A 25 -4.42 9.92 -6.64
N VAL A 26 -5.40 9.04 -6.83
CA VAL A 26 -6.08 8.31 -5.74
C VAL A 26 -5.10 7.42 -4.98
N ALA A 27 -4.15 6.79 -5.66
CA ALA A 27 -3.14 5.96 -5.02
C ALA A 27 -2.11 6.79 -4.22
N GLN A 28 -1.61 7.89 -4.77
CA GLN A 28 -0.53 8.67 -4.15
C GLN A 28 -1.00 9.59 -3.02
N THR A 29 -2.14 10.25 -3.19
CA THR A 29 -2.61 11.28 -2.24
C THR A 29 -2.74 10.77 -0.79
N PRO A 30 -3.31 9.58 -0.53
CA PRO A 30 -3.40 9.06 0.83
C PRO A 30 -2.12 8.35 1.29
N ALA A 31 -1.21 7.95 0.40
CA ALA A 31 -0.07 7.09 0.74
C ALA A 31 0.81 7.69 1.86
N GLY A 32 1.16 8.97 1.78
CA GLY A 32 1.96 9.62 2.82
C GLY A 32 1.21 9.76 4.16
N ARG A 33 -0.10 10.01 4.12
CA ARG A 33 -0.93 10.07 5.34
C ARG A 33 -1.10 8.68 5.97
N LEU A 34 -1.24 7.66 5.13
CA LEU A 34 -1.32 6.25 5.51
C LEU A 34 -0.06 5.82 6.26
N LEU A 35 1.13 6.07 5.71
CA LEU A 35 2.38 5.71 6.38
C LEU A 35 2.55 6.45 7.71
N ARG A 36 2.18 7.74 7.77
CA ARG A 36 2.29 8.53 9.00
C ARG A 36 1.35 8.09 10.11
N ARG A 37 0.15 7.58 9.78
CA ARG A 37 -0.79 7.03 10.77
C ARG A 37 -0.39 5.65 11.27
N SER A 38 0.41 4.92 10.51
CA SER A 38 0.81 3.55 10.79
C SER A 38 2.22 3.43 11.39
N ALA A 39 2.81 4.54 11.84
CA ALA A 39 4.16 4.56 12.41
C ALA A 39 4.30 5.65 13.49
N HIS A 40 5.07 5.33 14.52
CA HIS A 40 5.49 6.30 15.54
C HIS A 40 6.33 7.42 14.92
N PRO A 41 6.30 8.65 15.48
CA PRO A 41 7.03 9.80 14.94
C PRO A 41 8.50 9.53 14.60
N GLU A 42 9.19 8.77 15.45
CA GLU A 42 10.59 8.35 15.35
C GLU A 42 10.86 7.35 14.21
N ASP A 43 9.91 6.50 13.88
CA ASP A 43 10.06 5.44 12.85
C ASP A 43 9.68 5.92 11.44
N ARG A 44 8.99 7.06 11.33
CA ARG A 44 8.52 7.60 10.04
C ARG A 44 9.62 7.67 8.97
N PRO A 45 10.84 8.18 9.24
CA PRO A 45 11.88 8.25 8.22
C PRO A 45 12.22 6.87 7.62
N ALA A 46 12.31 5.83 8.45
CA ALA A 46 12.61 4.47 7.99
C ALA A 46 11.47 3.89 7.14
N ILE A 47 10.22 4.09 7.55
CA ILE A 47 9.04 3.64 6.79
C ILE A 47 8.90 4.35 5.43
N PHE A 48 9.16 5.66 5.37
CA PHE A 48 9.19 6.39 4.10
C PHE A 48 10.35 5.93 3.20
N ALA A 49 11.53 5.66 3.76
CA ALA A 49 12.65 5.11 3.01
C ALA A 49 12.32 3.71 2.44
N ALA A 50 11.65 2.86 3.21
CA ALA A 50 11.18 1.56 2.75
C ALA A 50 10.16 1.69 1.60
N GLN A 51 9.21 2.62 1.69
CA GLN A 51 8.24 2.88 0.61
C GLN A 51 8.93 3.42 -0.66
N PHE A 52 9.91 4.32 -0.50
CA PHE A 52 10.73 4.80 -1.61
C PHE A 52 11.48 3.64 -2.28
N ALA A 53 12.17 2.80 -1.50
CA ALA A 53 12.91 1.66 -2.02
C ALA A 53 12.00 0.64 -2.73
N LEU A 54 10.83 0.34 -2.15
CA LEU A 54 9.85 -0.57 -2.75
C LEU A 54 9.33 -0.06 -4.09
N SER A 55 9.00 1.24 -4.19
CA SER A 55 8.54 1.82 -5.47
C SER A 55 9.62 1.75 -6.56
N HIS A 56 10.89 1.94 -6.20
CA HIS A 56 12.02 1.79 -7.13
C HIS A 56 12.26 0.34 -7.52
N ALA A 57 12.11 -0.61 -6.60
CA ALA A 57 12.18 -2.03 -6.92
C ALA A 57 11.08 -2.41 -7.92
N CYS A 58 9.86 -1.90 -7.75
CA CYS A 58 8.78 -2.08 -8.71
C CYS A 58 9.12 -1.49 -10.09
N TRP A 59 9.70 -0.29 -10.16
CA TRP A 59 10.15 0.29 -11.44
C TRP A 59 11.25 -0.54 -12.10
N LEU A 60 12.22 -1.01 -11.32
CA LEU A 60 13.32 -1.83 -11.78
C LEU A 60 12.84 -3.14 -12.43
N ILE A 61 11.71 -3.69 -11.97
CA ILE A 61 11.08 -4.89 -12.54
C ILE A 61 10.20 -4.55 -13.75
N CYS A 62 9.31 -3.56 -13.60
CA CYS A 62 8.31 -3.27 -14.62
C CYS A 62 8.90 -2.64 -15.89
N TYR A 63 9.97 -1.84 -15.80
CA TYR A 63 10.57 -1.20 -16.96
C TYR A 63 11.22 -2.20 -17.93
N PRO A 64 12.12 -3.10 -17.50
CA PRO A 64 12.66 -4.13 -18.39
C PRO A 64 11.57 -5.08 -18.89
N LEU A 65 10.58 -5.43 -18.06
CA LEU A 65 9.49 -6.30 -18.47
C LEU A 65 8.65 -5.68 -19.59
N ALA A 66 8.25 -4.41 -19.45
CA ALA A 66 7.50 -3.69 -20.47
C ALA A 66 8.31 -3.51 -21.76
N GLY A 67 9.60 -3.17 -21.66
CA GLY A 67 10.48 -3.05 -22.81
C GLY A 67 10.68 -4.37 -23.54
N TYR A 68 10.94 -5.45 -22.79
CA TYR A 68 11.11 -6.80 -23.32
C TYR A 68 9.85 -7.29 -24.04
N LEU A 69 8.68 -7.18 -23.40
CA LEU A 69 7.40 -7.57 -24.01
C LEU A 69 7.05 -6.69 -25.21
N GLY A 70 7.31 -5.39 -25.13
CA GLY A 70 7.08 -4.47 -26.24
C GLY A 70 7.92 -4.84 -27.47
N ALA A 71 9.19 -5.18 -27.26
CA ALA A 71 10.10 -5.56 -28.34
C ALA A 71 9.83 -6.96 -28.90
N ARG A 72 9.42 -7.93 -28.07
CA ARG A 72 9.27 -9.35 -28.48
C ARG A 72 7.85 -9.74 -28.87
N ALA A 73 6.84 -9.15 -28.23
CA ALA A 73 5.42 -9.52 -28.37
C ALA A 73 4.52 -8.34 -28.79
N GLY A 74 5.10 -7.14 -28.95
CA GLY A 74 4.39 -5.93 -29.37
C GLY A 74 3.73 -5.17 -28.20
N MET A 75 3.29 -3.94 -28.48
CA MET A 75 2.82 -3.03 -27.41
C MET A 75 1.51 -3.47 -26.78
N THR A 76 0.61 -4.11 -27.53
CA THR A 76 -0.65 -4.64 -26.99
C THR A 76 -0.39 -5.65 -25.87
N ALA A 77 0.57 -6.57 -26.07
CA ALA A 77 0.95 -7.55 -25.05
C ALA A 77 1.60 -6.88 -23.83
N ALA A 78 2.47 -5.89 -24.04
CA ALA A 78 3.09 -5.13 -22.96
C ALA A 78 2.04 -4.40 -22.11
N PHE A 79 1.08 -3.71 -22.73
CA PHE A 79 0.00 -3.03 -22.01
C PHE A 79 -0.91 -4.00 -21.25
N ALA A 80 -1.27 -5.14 -21.87
CA ALA A 80 -2.07 -6.17 -21.21
C ALA A 80 -1.37 -6.73 -19.96
N ALA A 81 -0.06 -7.01 -20.06
CA ALA A 81 0.73 -7.49 -18.93
C ALA A 81 0.78 -6.45 -17.79
N MET A 82 1.03 -5.17 -18.12
CA MET A 82 1.05 -4.10 -17.12
C MET A 82 -0.34 -3.90 -16.47
N ALA A 83 -1.42 -4.01 -17.24
CA ALA A 83 -2.79 -3.95 -16.72
C ALA A 83 -3.06 -5.10 -15.74
N ILE A 84 -2.64 -6.34 -16.04
CA ILE A 84 -2.78 -7.48 -15.15
C ILE A 84 -2.01 -7.25 -13.84
N ILE A 85 -0.77 -6.76 -13.90
CA ILE A 85 0.02 -6.43 -12.71
C ILE A 85 -0.69 -5.36 -11.86
N GLY A 86 -1.23 -4.32 -12.50
CA GLY A 86 -2.03 -3.30 -11.82
C GLY A 86 -3.28 -3.87 -11.13
N LEU A 87 -4.01 -4.77 -11.80
CA LEU A 87 -5.17 -5.45 -11.24
C LEU A 87 -4.82 -6.35 -10.06
N ILE A 88 -3.69 -7.06 -10.12
CA ILE A 88 -3.18 -7.85 -8.99
C ILE A 88 -2.88 -6.92 -7.80
N GLY A 89 -2.22 -5.79 -8.04
CA GLY A 89 -1.95 -4.80 -7.00
C GLY A 89 -3.23 -4.25 -6.37
N LEU A 90 -4.25 -3.94 -7.18
CA LEU A 90 -5.56 -3.51 -6.71
C LEU A 90 -6.27 -4.59 -5.88
N ALA A 91 -6.27 -5.83 -6.35
CA ALA A 91 -6.87 -6.96 -5.65
C ALA A 91 -6.17 -7.23 -4.30
N LEU A 92 -4.84 -7.14 -4.26
CA LEU A 92 -4.07 -7.25 -3.03
C LEU A 92 -4.40 -6.11 -2.06
N ALA A 93 -4.47 -4.87 -2.53
CA ALA A 93 -4.86 -3.74 -1.70
C ALA A 93 -6.26 -3.93 -1.12
N TRP A 94 -7.22 -4.39 -1.93
CA TRP A 94 -8.60 -4.61 -1.48
C TRP A 94 -8.71 -5.76 -0.47
N ARG A 95 -7.92 -6.83 -0.64
CA ARG A 95 -7.92 -7.99 0.25
C ARG A 95 -7.17 -7.73 1.56
N LEU A 96 -6.04 -7.02 1.50
CA LEU A 96 -5.19 -6.75 2.65
C LEU A 96 -5.70 -5.58 3.50
N TRP A 97 -6.53 -4.70 2.93
CA TRP A 97 -7.07 -3.53 3.61
C TRP A 97 -8.60 -3.58 3.73
N PRO A 98 -9.16 -4.35 4.69
CA PRO A 98 -10.60 -4.38 4.92
C PRO A 98 -11.10 -3.01 5.40
N ALA A 99 -12.33 -2.65 5.00
CA ALA A 99 -12.91 -1.34 5.30
C ALA A 99 -13.23 -1.12 6.79
N GLY A 100 -13.39 -2.20 7.55
CA GLY A 100 -13.67 -2.18 8.99
C GLY A 100 -12.43 -2.53 9.81
N ASP A 101 -11.34 -1.78 9.63
CA ASP A 101 -10.13 -1.90 10.46
C ASP A 101 -10.31 -1.02 11.71
N PRO A 102 -10.67 -1.59 12.88
CA PRO A 102 -10.87 -0.80 14.09
C PRO A 102 -9.51 -0.28 14.54
N THR A 103 -9.31 1.03 14.49
CA THR A 103 -8.03 1.61 14.89
C THR A 103 -7.80 1.47 16.39
N ASP A 104 -8.88 1.41 17.17
CA ASP A 104 -8.84 1.33 18.63
C ASP A 104 -9.32 -0.05 19.10
N ILE A 105 -8.39 -0.88 19.55
CA ILE A 105 -8.63 -2.28 19.87
C ILE A 105 -8.32 -2.52 21.34
N VAL A 106 -9.29 -3.07 22.07
CA VAL A 106 -9.09 -3.52 23.45
C VAL A 106 -8.13 -4.70 23.47
N HIS A 107 -7.03 -4.59 24.20
CA HIS A 107 -6.04 -5.66 24.35
C HIS A 107 -5.37 -5.61 25.74
N GLU A 108 -4.64 -6.67 26.07
CA GLU A 108 -3.94 -6.84 27.35
C GLU A 108 -2.49 -7.28 27.10
N HIS A 109 -1.58 -6.87 28.00
CA HIS A 109 -0.18 -7.29 28.00
C HIS A 109 0.19 -7.99 29.32
N PRO A 110 -0.25 -9.25 29.55
CA PRO A 110 -0.03 -9.95 30.82
C PRO A 110 1.45 -10.25 31.12
N GLY A 111 2.32 -10.17 30.10
CA GLY A 111 3.77 -10.38 30.24
C GLY A 111 4.57 -9.12 30.56
N LEU A 112 3.95 -7.93 30.56
CA LEU A 112 4.66 -6.69 30.90
C LEU A 112 4.69 -6.47 32.43
N PRO A 113 5.80 -5.95 32.97
CA PRO A 113 5.84 -5.48 34.36
C PRO A 113 4.74 -4.46 34.65
N VAL A 114 4.18 -4.50 35.85
CA VAL A 114 3.09 -3.61 36.30
C VAL A 114 3.43 -2.11 36.18
N ASP A 115 4.71 -1.76 36.32
CA ASP A 115 5.23 -0.41 36.25
C ASP A 115 5.70 0.00 34.84
N HIS A 116 5.50 -0.86 33.83
CA HIS A 116 5.95 -0.60 32.47
C HIS A 116 5.30 0.70 31.93
N PRO A 117 6.08 1.62 31.32
CA PRO A 117 5.59 2.92 30.84
C PRO A 117 4.33 2.82 29.97
N HIS A 118 4.31 1.82 29.07
CA HIS A 118 3.16 1.53 28.21
C HIS A 118 1.83 1.33 28.97
N LEU A 119 1.84 0.59 30.09
CA LEU A 119 0.63 0.38 30.89
C LEU A 119 0.23 1.66 31.63
N ARG A 120 1.20 2.48 32.05
CA ARG A 120 0.94 3.75 32.73
C ARG A 120 0.31 4.79 31.81
N GLU A 121 0.70 4.81 30.54
CA GLU A 121 0.19 5.74 29.54
C GLU A 121 -1.23 5.40 29.06
N HIS A 122 -1.62 4.11 29.09
CA HIS A 122 -2.86 3.64 28.46
C HIS A 122 -3.94 3.06 29.40
N GLY A 123 -3.78 3.10 30.72
CA GLY A 123 -4.89 2.84 31.65
C GLY A 123 -4.66 1.79 32.74
N GLY A 124 -3.42 1.35 32.95
CA GLY A 124 -3.04 0.50 34.08
C GLY A 124 -3.10 -1.01 33.80
N ILE A 125 -2.94 -1.80 34.85
CA ILE A 125 -2.78 -3.26 34.80
C ILE A 125 -4.12 -3.89 34.39
N GLY A 126 -4.25 -4.34 33.14
CA GLY A 126 -5.46 -5.00 32.64
C GLY A 126 -5.73 -4.71 31.18
N GLN A 127 -7.02 -4.53 30.85
CA GLN A 127 -7.49 -4.17 29.51
C GLN A 127 -7.31 -2.68 29.24
N HIS A 128 -6.59 -2.34 28.18
CA HIS A 128 -6.48 -1.00 27.66
C HIS A 128 -6.79 -0.94 26.16
N HIS A 129 -7.06 0.26 25.67
CA HIS A 129 -7.37 0.52 24.26
C HIS A 129 -6.58 1.75 23.80
N HIS A 130 -5.98 1.65 22.62
CA HIS A 130 -5.34 2.77 21.94
C HIS A 130 -5.21 2.44 20.44
N PRO A 131 -4.92 3.46 19.60
CA PRO A 131 -4.50 3.25 18.22
C PRO A 131 -3.42 2.17 18.12
N LEU A 132 -3.68 1.09 17.39
CA LEU A 132 -2.70 0.03 17.21
C LEU A 132 -1.69 0.42 16.12
N VAL A 133 -0.41 0.46 16.49
CA VAL A 133 0.73 0.67 15.58
C VAL A 133 1.62 -0.56 15.69
N ILE A 134 2.02 -1.15 14.56
CA ILE A 134 2.88 -2.33 14.57
C ILE A 134 4.29 -1.91 15.00
N ASP A 135 4.68 -2.31 16.21
CA ASP A 135 5.94 -1.97 16.86
C ASP A 135 6.49 -3.17 17.66
N ASP A 136 7.46 -2.93 18.54
CA ASP A 136 8.07 -3.99 19.35
C ASP A 136 7.09 -4.66 20.33
N LEU A 137 6.09 -3.92 20.82
CA LEU A 137 5.05 -4.41 21.72
C LEU A 137 3.89 -5.05 20.93
N HIS A 138 3.64 -4.60 19.70
CA HIS A 138 2.54 -5.04 18.84
C HIS A 138 3.06 -5.58 17.51
N ARG A 139 3.77 -6.71 17.53
CA ARG A 139 4.42 -7.29 16.33
C ARG A 139 3.45 -7.85 15.30
N ARG A 140 2.16 -8.00 15.64
CA ARG A 140 1.14 -8.62 14.78
C ARG A 140 -0.18 -7.88 14.95
N TRP A 141 -0.91 -7.80 13.85
CA TRP A 141 -2.32 -7.39 13.90
C TRP A 141 -3.13 -8.43 14.68
N PRO A 142 -4.03 -8.01 15.58
CA PRO A 142 -4.96 -8.93 16.25
C PRO A 142 -5.88 -9.53 15.19
N PHE A 143 -5.96 -10.85 15.14
CA PHE A 143 -6.92 -11.52 14.27
C PHE A 143 -8.32 -11.31 14.85
N SER A 144 -9.20 -10.61 14.13
CA SER A 144 -10.64 -10.68 14.41
C SER A 144 -11.10 -12.12 14.13
N ILE A 145 -11.52 -12.83 15.17
CA ILE A 145 -12.28 -14.09 15.02
C ILE A 145 -13.75 -13.73 14.77
#